data_AF-A0A3D2FUT8-F1
#
_entry.id   AF-A0A3D2FUT8-F1
#
_cell.length_a   1.000
_cell.length_b   1.000
_cell.length_c   1.000
_cell.angle_alpha   90.00
_cell.angle_beta   90.00
_cell.angle_gamma   90.00
#
_symmetry.space_group_name_H-M   'P 1'
#
loop_
_entity.id
_entity.type
_entity.pdbx_description
1 polymer ?
#
loop_
_entity_poly.entity_id
_entity_poly.type
_entity_poly.pdbx_seq_one_letter_code
_entity_poly.pdbx_strand_id
1 'polypeptide(L)'
;MTGSQPDNAASGQNAHNEKLRALLAPDFETGGNRREIILIPLAAVFMALVIGAVIMMATSVAPATILRSFVAMADGSVGSINAISETLTASIPLVLAGLGIGLAFRAGLFNIGAEGQMVIGGLAAAIASFSITGLPMA
;
A
#
# COMPACT_ATOMS: atom_id res chain seq x y z
N MET A 1 -29.61 35.40 -51.27
CA MET A 1 -29.06 34.03 -51.13
C MET A 1 -27.60 34.20 -50.76
N THR A 2 -27.09 33.87 -49.59
CA THR A 2 -27.48 32.88 -48.57
C THR A 2 -26.79 33.30 -47.28
N GLY A 3 -27.55 33.59 -46.22
CA GLY A 3 -26.99 33.74 -44.88
C GLY A 3 -26.68 32.35 -44.33
N SER A 4 -25.42 31.95 -44.35
CA SER A 4 -24.93 30.79 -43.60
C SER A 4 -24.65 31.25 -42.17
N GLN A 5 -25.64 31.07 -41.31
CA GLN A 5 -25.58 31.37 -39.88
C GLN A 5 -24.64 30.36 -39.20
N PRO A 6 -23.46 30.76 -38.68
CA PRO A 6 -22.59 29.82 -38.00
C PRO A 6 -22.68 29.99 -36.47
N ASP A 7 -22.54 28.87 -35.77
CA ASP A 7 -21.74 28.76 -34.54
C ASP A 7 -22.37 28.92 -33.13
N ASN A 8 -23.67 29.17 -32.95
CA ASN A 8 -24.21 29.24 -31.57
C ASN A 8 -24.30 27.86 -30.88
N ALA A 9 -24.65 26.80 -31.61
CA ALA A 9 -24.81 25.45 -31.06
C ALA A 9 -23.48 24.74 -30.71
N ALA A 10 -22.38 25.11 -31.37
CA ALA A 10 -21.06 24.54 -31.12
C ALA A 10 -20.40 25.13 -29.86
N SER A 11 -20.67 26.42 -29.56
CA SER A 11 -20.12 27.10 -28.38
C SER A 11 -20.55 26.45 -27.05
N GLY A 12 -21.82 26.05 -26.94
CA GLY A 12 -22.37 25.40 -25.74
C GLY A 12 -21.88 23.96 -25.53
N GLN A 13 -21.67 23.21 -26.62
CA GLN A 13 -21.11 21.86 -26.54
C GLN A 13 -19.62 21.87 -26.16
N ASN A 14 -18.86 22.84 -26.66
CA ASN A 14 -17.43 22.97 -26.33
C ASN A 14 -17.22 23.27 -24.83
N ALA A 15 -18.02 24.16 -24.25
CA ALA A 15 -17.95 24.46 -22.82
C ALA A 15 -18.37 23.28 -21.93
N HIS A 16 -19.33 22.46 -22.37
CA HIS A 16 -19.73 21.24 -21.67
C HIS A 16 -18.59 20.19 -21.70
N ASN A 17 -17.96 20.02 -22.86
CA ASN A 17 -16.85 19.09 -23.05
C ASN A 17 -15.59 19.51 -22.28
N GLU A 18 -15.32 20.81 -22.15
CA GLU A 18 -14.24 21.32 -21.29
C GLU A 18 -14.49 21.04 -19.81
N LYS A 19 -15.73 21.20 -19.33
CA LYS A 19 -16.09 20.85 -17.95
C LYS A 19 -15.99 19.35 -17.69
N LEU A 20 -16.42 18.51 -18.63
CA LEU A 20 -16.23 17.06 -18.53
C LEU A 20 -14.74 16.70 -18.52
N ARG A 21 -13.92 17.35 -19.34
CA ARG A 21 -12.46 17.15 -19.34
C ARG A 21 -11.82 17.58 -18.02
N ALA A 22 -12.28 18.68 -17.43
CA ALA A 22 -11.81 19.13 -16.12
C ALA A 22 -12.25 18.19 -14.98
N LEU A 23 -13.45 17.60 -15.07
CA LEU A 23 -13.93 16.60 -14.10
C LEU A 23 -13.24 15.24 -14.24
N LEU A 24 -12.79 14.91 -15.45
CA LEU A 24 -12.10 13.65 -15.75
C LEU A 24 -10.57 13.78 -15.66
N ALA A 25 -10.05 15.00 -15.46
CA ALA A 25 -8.63 15.23 -15.29
C ALA A 25 -8.22 14.70 -13.91
N PRO A 26 -7.37 13.68 -13.83
CA PRO A 26 -6.99 13.12 -12.55
C PRO A 26 -6.06 14.08 -11.79
N ASP A 27 -6.47 14.47 -10.60
CA ASP A 27 -5.81 15.41 -9.70
C ASP A 27 -4.88 14.68 -8.71
N PHE A 28 -3.70 14.29 -9.18
CA PHE A 28 -2.70 13.62 -8.35
C PHE A 28 -1.72 14.61 -7.71
N GLU A 29 -2.00 15.06 -6.48
CA GLU A 29 -1.06 15.85 -5.68
C GLU A 29 0.07 14.96 -5.13
N THR A 30 1.22 14.91 -5.80
CA THR A 30 2.40 14.08 -5.41
C THR A 30 3.41 14.85 -4.53
N GLY A 31 2.97 15.84 -3.77
CA GLY A 31 3.83 16.81 -3.06
C GLY A 31 3.90 16.61 -1.54
N GLY A 32 4.25 15.43 -1.04
CA GLY A 32 4.36 15.20 0.40
C GLY A 32 5.56 15.95 1.00
N ASN A 33 5.34 16.76 2.05
CA ASN A 33 6.42 17.40 2.77
C ASN A 33 7.35 16.31 3.36
N ARG A 34 8.69 16.49 3.35
CA ARG A 34 9.64 15.50 3.92
C ARG A 34 9.28 15.06 5.35
N ARG A 35 8.65 15.98 6.10
CA ARG A 35 8.12 15.73 7.44
C ARG A 35 6.96 14.75 7.42
N GLU A 36 6.00 14.90 6.52
CA GLU A 36 4.84 14.02 6.40
C GLU A 36 5.24 12.60 6.01
N ILE A 37 6.21 12.44 5.10
CA ILE A 37 6.71 11.13 4.66
C ILE A 37 7.24 10.29 5.84
N ILE A 38 7.77 10.93 6.88
CA ILE A 38 8.32 10.26 8.06
C ILE A 38 7.32 10.24 9.22
N LEU A 39 6.64 11.36 9.46
CA LEU A 39 5.72 11.50 10.60
C LEU A 39 4.46 10.66 10.43
N ILE A 40 3.93 10.51 9.21
CA ILE A 40 2.71 9.73 8.98
C ILE A 40 2.93 8.25 9.33
N PRO A 41 3.95 7.54 8.81
CA PRO A 41 4.23 6.16 9.22
C PRO A 41 4.52 6.03 10.70
N LEU A 42 5.29 6.95 11.28
CA LEU A 42 5.64 6.90 12.71
C LEU A 42 4.40 7.07 13.60
N ALA A 43 3.52 8.01 13.25
CA ALA A 43 2.24 8.19 13.93
C ALA A 43 1.33 6.98 13.76
N ALA A 44 1.28 6.36 12.58
CA ALA A 44 0.52 5.13 12.35
C ALA A 44 1.00 3.97 13.23
N VAL A 45 2.32 3.76 13.33
CA VAL A 45 2.90 2.74 14.22
C VAL A 45 2.57 3.03 15.68
N PHE A 46 2.73 4.28 16.12
CA PHE A 46 2.39 4.67 17.48
C PHE A 46 0.91 4.44 17.80
N MET A 47 0.00 4.84 16.91
CA MET A 47 -1.43 4.61 17.06
C MET A 47 -1.78 3.12 17.09
N ALA A 48 -1.13 2.30 16.26
CA ALA A 48 -1.32 0.85 16.29
C ALA A 48 -0.92 0.24 17.64
N LEU A 49 0.19 0.68 18.23
CA LEU A 49 0.60 0.23 19.57
C LEU A 49 -0.41 0.65 20.65
N VAL A 50 -0.91 1.89 20.59
CA VAL A 50 -1.94 2.39 21.52
C VAL A 50 -3.23 1.59 21.40
N ILE A 51 -3.71 1.35 20.18
CA ILE A 51 -4.91 0.55 19.92
C ILE A 51 -4.72 -0.87 20.43
N GLY A 52 -3.56 -1.49 20.17
CA GLY A 52 -3.22 -2.81 20.69
C GLY A 52 -3.26 -2.86 22.23
N ALA A 53 -2.73 -1.83 22.89
CA ALA A 53 -2.79 -1.71 24.35
C ALA A 53 -4.23 -1.60 24.85
N VAL A 54 -5.06 -0.78 24.19
CA VAL A 54 -6.49 -0.61 24.53
C VAL A 54 -7.25 -1.91 24.39
N ILE A 55 -7.01 -2.67 23.32
CA ILE A 55 -7.64 -3.98 23.11
C ILE A 55 -7.23 -4.96 24.22
N MET A 56 -5.95 -5.01 24.58
CA MET A 56 -5.48 -5.87 25.68
C MET A 56 -6.06 -5.48 27.04
N MET A 57 -6.24 -4.18 27.29
CA MET A 57 -6.94 -3.72 28.50
C MET A 57 -8.41 -4.12 28.50
N ALA A 58 -9.10 -4.01 27.35
CA ALA A 58 -10.49 -4.40 27.21
C ALA A 58 -10.72 -5.90 27.45
N THR A 59 -9.72 -6.75 27.18
CA THR A 59 -9.76 -8.19 27.46
C THR A 59 -9.29 -8.57 28.87
N SER A 60 -9.13 -7.59 29.78
CA SER A 60 -8.73 -7.79 31.18
C SER A 60 -7.33 -8.41 31.36
N VAL A 61 -6.41 -8.15 30.43
CA VAL A 61 -5.01 -8.56 30.57
C VAL A 61 -4.32 -7.69 31.62
N ALA A 62 -3.55 -8.30 32.52
CA ALA A 62 -2.81 -7.58 33.56
C ALA A 62 -1.82 -6.56 32.94
N PRO A 63 -1.69 -5.33 33.47
CA PRO A 63 -0.82 -4.29 32.90
C PRO A 63 0.64 -4.71 32.72
N ALA A 64 1.17 -5.51 33.66
CA ALA A 64 2.52 -6.06 33.56
C ALA A 64 2.69 -7.01 32.37
N THR A 65 1.65 -7.76 32.00
CA THR A 65 1.66 -8.64 30.83
C THR A 65 1.62 -7.83 29.54
N ILE A 66 0.81 -6.77 29.49
CA ILE A 66 0.74 -5.85 28.32
C ILE A 66 2.13 -5.27 28.02
N LEU A 67 2.83 -4.78 29.04
CA LEU A 67 4.18 -4.25 28.87
C LEU A 67 5.16 -5.32 28.39
N ARG A 68 5.11 -6.53 28.97
CA ARG A 68 5.93 -7.66 28.51
C ARG A 68 5.62 -8.05 27.07
N SER A 69 4.36 -7.97 26.61
CA SER A 69 3.99 -8.26 25.23
C SER A 69 4.63 -7.28 24.25
N PHE A 70 4.68 -5.99 24.57
CA PHE A 70 5.37 -5.01 23.73
C PHE A 70 6.90 -5.19 23.73
N VAL A 71 7.48 -5.51 24.89
CA VAL A 71 8.91 -5.84 24.97
C VAL A 71 9.23 -7.10 24.16
N ALA A 72 8.41 -8.14 24.29
CA ALA A 72 8.57 -9.39 23.52
C ALA A 72 8.39 -9.16 22.01
N MET A 73 7.50 -8.25 21.60
CA MET A 73 7.34 -7.86 20.20
C MET A 73 8.57 -7.13 19.66
N ALA A 74 9.17 -6.24 20.46
CA ALA A 74 10.41 -5.57 20.08
C ALA A 74 11.58 -6.57 20.00
N ASP A 75 11.68 -7.49 20.96
CA ASP A 75 12.73 -8.52 20.98
C ASP A 75 12.57 -9.51 19.80
N GLY A 76 11.34 -9.94 19.51
CA GLY A 76 11.03 -10.82 18.39
C GLY A 76 11.17 -10.19 17.01
N SER A 77 11.22 -8.86 16.91
CA SER A 77 11.40 -8.15 15.63
C SER A 77 12.85 -7.70 15.40
N VAL A 78 13.50 -7.14 16.43
CA VAL A 78 14.83 -6.53 16.29
C VAL A 78 15.85 -6.97 17.35
N GLY A 79 15.47 -7.85 18.28
CA GLY A 79 16.31 -8.25 19.42
C GLY A 79 17.50 -9.15 19.07
N SER A 80 17.50 -9.76 17.89
CA SER A 80 18.62 -10.58 17.40
C SER A 80 18.77 -10.50 15.88
N ILE A 81 19.92 -10.96 15.36
CA ILE A 81 20.14 -11.02 13.92
C ILE A 81 19.13 -11.94 13.21
N ASN A 82 18.72 -13.03 13.89
CA ASN A 82 17.71 -13.94 13.37
C ASN A 82 16.33 -13.27 13.32
N ALA A 83 15.95 -12.55 14.39
CA ALA A 83 14.70 -11.78 14.44
C ALA A 83 14.63 -10.72 13.33
N ILE A 84 15.74 -10.02 13.09
CA ILE A 84 15.85 -9.06 11.99
C ILE A 84 15.71 -9.77 10.64
N SER A 85 16.37 -10.92 10.46
CA SER A 85 16.29 -11.71 9.23
C SER A 85 14.85 -12.15 8.95
N GLU A 86 14.14 -12.62 9.97
CA GLU A 86 12.74 -13.05 9.87
C GLU A 86 11.82 -11.86 9.55
N THR A 87 12.00 -10.73 10.23
CA THR A 87 11.28 -9.48 9.95
C THR A 87 11.51 -8.99 8.53
N LEU A 88 12.75 -9.02 8.03
CA LEU A 88 13.07 -8.65 6.65
C LEU A 88 12.44 -9.62 5.65
N THR A 89 12.53 -10.92 5.91
CA THR A 89 11.95 -11.96 5.06
C THR A 89 10.44 -11.76 4.89
N ALA A 90 9.74 -11.40 5.96
CA ALA A 90 8.30 -11.12 5.93
C ALA A 90 7.97 -9.75 5.30
N SER A 91 8.78 -8.72 5.54
CA SER A 91 8.47 -7.34 5.13
C SER A 91 8.88 -7.01 3.69
N ILE A 92 9.95 -7.59 3.16
CA ILE A 92 10.40 -7.36 1.77
C ILE A 92 9.27 -7.52 0.75
N PRO A 93 8.53 -8.64 0.70
CA PRO A 93 7.47 -8.80 -0.30
C PRO A 93 6.33 -7.79 -0.12
N LEU A 94 6.02 -7.40 1.12
CA LEU A 94 5.01 -6.36 1.41
C LEU A 94 5.44 -4.97 0.93
N VAL A 95 6.72 -4.61 1.14
CA VAL A 95 7.28 -3.34 0.67
C VAL A 95 7.27 -3.30 -0.86
N LEU A 96 7.69 -4.38 -1.53
CA LEU A 96 7.66 -4.46 -2.99
C LEU A 96 6.24 -4.36 -3.54
N ALA A 97 5.27 -5.02 -2.89
CA ALA A 97 3.86 -4.91 -3.26
C ALA A 97 3.35 -3.47 -3.10
N GLY A 98 3.64 -2.81 -1.98
CA GLY A 98 3.26 -1.41 -1.75
C GLY A 98 3.85 -0.45 -2.79
N LEU A 99 5.13 -0.65 -3.15
CA LEU A 99 5.78 0.12 -4.22
C LEU A 99 5.09 -0.10 -5.58
N GLY A 100 4.72 -1.34 -5.90
CA GLY A 100 3.98 -1.67 -7.12
C GLY A 100 2.58 -1.05 -7.16
N ILE A 101 1.85 -1.08 -6.04
CA ILE A 101 0.54 -0.42 -5.91
C ILE A 101 0.68 1.09 -6.09
N GLY A 102 1.69 1.71 -5.48
CA GLY A 102 1.95 3.14 -5.65
C GLY A 102 2.19 3.52 -7.12
N LEU A 103 2.91 2.68 -7.86
CA LEU A 103 3.10 2.87 -9.30
C LEU A 103 1.79 2.71 -10.10
N ALA A 104 0.96 1.72 -9.76
CA ALA A 104 -0.34 1.51 -10.40
C ALA A 104 -1.29 2.70 -10.17
N PHE A 105 -1.35 3.23 -8.94
CA PHE A 105 -2.11 4.44 -8.65
C PHE A 105 -1.60 5.65 -9.42
N ARG A 106 -0.28 5.78 -9.63
CA ARG A 106 0.27 6.84 -10.49
C ARG A 106 -0.17 6.71 -11.96
N ALA A 107 -0.53 5.51 -12.40
CA ALA A 107 -1.07 5.25 -13.73
C ALA A 107 -2.61 5.33 -13.78
N GLY A 108 -3.28 5.73 -12.69
CA GLY A 108 -4.75 5.75 -12.58
C GLY A 108 -5.38 4.36 -12.52
N LEU A 109 -4.58 3.32 -12.29
CA LEU A 109 -5.03 1.94 -12.20
C LEU A 109 -5.25 1.56 -10.73
N PHE A 110 -6.48 1.20 -10.41
CA PHE A 110 -6.83 0.72 -9.08
C PHE A 110 -6.54 -0.78 -8.96
N ASN A 111 -5.68 -1.16 -8.00
CA ASN A 111 -5.33 -2.56 -7.74
C ASN A 111 -5.81 -3.00 -6.35
N ILE A 112 -6.86 -3.83 -6.30
CA ILE A 112 -7.39 -4.46 -5.07
C ILE A 112 -6.82 -5.86 -4.85
N GLY A 113 -6.35 -6.52 -5.91
CA GLY A 113 -5.94 -7.91 -5.90
C GLY A 113 -4.48 -8.13 -5.51
N ALA A 114 -3.77 -7.11 -5.02
CA ALA A 114 -2.34 -7.21 -4.74
C ALA A 114 -1.98 -8.34 -3.77
N GLU A 115 -2.81 -8.58 -2.75
CA GLU A 115 -2.66 -9.71 -1.83
C GLU A 115 -2.74 -11.06 -2.57
N GLY A 116 -3.73 -11.21 -3.46
CA GLY A 116 -3.88 -12.40 -4.30
C GLY A 116 -2.71 -12.59 -5.27
N GLN A 117 -2.17 -11.50 -5.82
CA GLN A 117 -0.99 -11.53 -6.68
C GLN A 117 0.26 -12.02 -5.92
N MET A 118 0.43 -11.59 -4.67
CA MET A 118 1.51 -12.08 -3.81
C MET A 118 1.36 -13.59 -3.54
N VAL A 119 0.16 -14.05 -3.19
CA VAL A 119 -0.12 -15.46 -2.90
C VAL A 119 0.10 -16.34 -4.14
N ILE A 120 -0.46 -15.96 -5.28
CA ILE A 120 -0.31 -16.71 -6.54
C ILE A 120 1.16 -16.70 -7.00
N GLY A 121 1.87 -15.58 -6.83
CA GLY A 121 3.30 -15.49 -7.12
C GLY A 121 4.13 -16.46 -6.27
N GLY A 122 3.84 -16.53 -4.97
CA GLY A 122 4.47 -17.49 -4.06
C GLY A 122 4.14 -18.94 -4.42
N LEU A 123 2.88 -19.24 -4.75
CA LEU A 123 2.47 -20.56 -5.21
C LEU A 123 3.17 -20.96 -6.51
N ALA A 124 3.25 -20.06 -7.48
CA ALA A 124 3.95 -20.30 -8.75
C ALA A 124 5.44 -20.56 -8.53
N ALA A 125 6.09 -19.81 -7.62
CA ALA A 125 7.48 -20.04 -7.24
C ALA A 125 7.67 -21.42 -6.58
N ALA A 126 6.77 -21.83 -5.69
CA ALA A 126 6.80 -23.15 -5.08
C ALA A 126 6.64 -24.26 -6.13
N ILE A 127 5.64 -24.15 -7.02
CA ILE A 127 5.43 -25.11 -8.12
C ILE A 127 6.68 -25.21 -9.00
N ALA A 128 7.25 -24.06 -9.40
CA ALA A 128 8.46 -24.02 -10.21
C ALA A 128 9.65 -24.68 -9.50
N SER A 129 9.81 -24.45 -8.19
CA SER A 129 10.86 -25.07 -7.38
C SER A 129 10.80 -26.60 -7.38
N PHE A 130 9.61 -27.18 -7.38
CA PHE A 130 9.44 -28.64 -7.41
C PHE A 130 9.41 -29.22 -8.83
N SER A 131 8.98 -28.44 -9.82
CA SER A 131 8.75 -28.94 -11.18
C SER A 131 9.99 -28.83 -12.07
N ILE A 132 10.93 -27.95 -11.75
CA ILE A 132 12.17 -27.78 -12.52
C ILE A 132 13.26 -28.68 -11.93
N THR A 133 13.42 -29.86 -12.54
CA THR A 133 14.49 -30.81 -12.18
C THR A 133 15.83 -30.36 -12.76
N GLY A 134 16.88 -30.25 -11.94
CA GLY A 134 18.24 -29.89 -12.37
C GLY A 134 18.75 -28.53 -11.90
N LEU A 135 17.99 -27.81 -11.06
CA LEU A 135 18.50 -26.64 -10.36
C LEU A 135 19.47 -27.06 -9.25
N PRO A 136 20.53 -26.28 -8.95
CA PRO A 136 21.40 -26.55 -7.81
C PRO A 136 20.55 -26.65 -6.54
N MET A 137 20.70 -27.74 -5.80
CA MET A 137 20.00 -27.87 -4.51
C MET A 137 20.57 -26.82 -3.55
N ALA A 138 19.67 -26.03 -2.97
CA ALA A 138 19.99 -25.06 -1.93
C ALA A 138 20.29 -25.76 -0.59
#